data_AF-A0A2I0T629-F1
#
_entry.id   AF-A0A2I0T629-F1
#
_cell.length_a   1.000
_cell.length_b   1.000
_cell.length_c   1.000
_cell.angle_alpha   90.00
_cell.angle_beta   90.00
_cell.angle_gamma   90.00
#
_symmetry.space_group_name_H-M   'P 1'
#
loop_
_entity.id
_entity.type
_entity.pdbx_description
1 polymer ?
#
loop_
_entity_poly.entity_id
_entity_poly.type
_entity_poly.pdbx_seq_one_letter_code
_entity_poly.pdbx_strand_id
1 'polypeptide(L)'
;MYEVSFYSNAVISYDGSIFWLPPAIYKSACKIEVKHFPFDQQNCTMKFRSWTYDRTEIDLVLKSEVASLDDFTPSGEWDIVALPGRRNENPDDSTYVDITYDFIIRRKPLFYTINLIIPCILITSLAILVFYLPSDCGEKMTLCISVLLALTVFLLLISKIVPPTSLDVPLVGNSRRCSS
;
A
#
# COMPACT_ATOMS: atom_id res chain seq x y z
N MET A 1 -4.17 6.57 -14.10
CA MET A 1 -4.43 6.83 -15.54
C MET A 1 -5.36 5.74 -16.03
N TYR A 2 -6.51 6.11 -16.61
CA TYR A 2 -7.50 5.18 -17.15
C TYR A 2 -7.05 4.73 -18.54
N GLU A 3 -6.73 3.45 -18.69
CA GLU A 3 -6.44 2.85 -20.01
C GLU A 3 -7.70 2.14 -20.50
N VAL A 4 -8.41 2.77 -21.46
CA VAL A 4 -9.53 2.13 -22.15
C VAL A 4 -8.97 0.97 -22.97
N SER A 5 -9.20 -0.25 -22.52
CA SER A 5 -8.85 -1.46 -23.27
C SER A 5 -10.06 -2.06 -23.98
N PHE A 6 -11.29 -1.80 -23.51
CA PHE A 6 -12.52 -2.39 -24.06
C PHE A 6 -13.71 -1.42 -24.00
N TYR A 7 -14.34 -1.18 -25.16
CA TYR A 7 -15.65 -0.54 -25.23
C TYR A 7 -16.73 -1.61 -25.12
N SER A 8 -17.55 -1.56 -24.08
CA SER A 8 -18.65 -2.49 -23.87
C SER A 8 -19.97 -1.92 -24.40
N ASN A 9 -20.87 -2.82 -24.82
CA ASN A 9 -22.24 -2.46 -25.18
C ASN A 9 -23.01 -1.92 -23.95
N ALA A 10 -23.96 -1.03 -24.20
CA ALA A 10 -24.92 -0.55 -23.20
C ALA A 10 -26.27 -1.26 -23.40
N VAL A 11 -26.96 -1.56 -22.30
CA VAL A 11 -28.31 -2.13 -22.32
C VAL A 11 -29.31 -0.98 -22.23
N ILE A 12 -30.27 -0.96 -23.15
CA ILE A 12 -31.30 0.09 -23.23
C ILE A 12 -32.66 -0.57 -23.03
N SER A 13 -33.45 -0.03 -22.11
CA SER A 13 -34.81 -0.48 -21.81
C SER A 13 -35.86 0.37 -22.56
N TYR A 14 -37.09 -0.13 -22.66
CA TYR A 14 -38.18 0.55 -23.39
C TYR A 14 -38.62 1.88 -22.75
N ASP A 15 -38.34 2.08 -21.47
CA ASP A 15 -38.62 3.30 -20.70
C ASP A 15 -37.56 4.40 -20.90
N GLY A 16 -36.53 4.13 -21.70
CA GLY A 16 -35.40 5.03 -21.93
C GLY A 16 -34.31 4.94 -20.87
N SER A 17 -34.38 4.01 -19.92
CA SER A 17 -33.27 3.76 -18.99
C SER A 17 -32.10 3.08 -19.68
N ILE A 18 -30.88 3.54 -19.36
CA ILE A 18 -29.62 3.05 -19.93
C ILE A 18 -28.76 2.47 -18.81
N PHE A 19 -28.34 1.22 -18.98
CA PHE A 19 -27.38 0.55 -18.09
C PHE A 19 -26.07 0.28 -18.83
N TRP A 20 -24.98 0.84 -18.31
CA TRP A 20 -23.66 0.71 -18.91
C TRP A 20 -22.60 0.45 -17.82
N LEU A 21 -21.83 -0.61 -17.98
CA LEU A 21 -20.79 -1.03 -17.04
C LEU A 21 -19.56 -1.57 -17.81
N PRO A 22 -18.60 -0.69 -18.19
CA PRO A 22 -17.39 -1.11 -18.87
C PRO A 22 -16.37 -1.71 -17.87
N PRO A 23 -15.72 -2.83 -18.21
CA PRO A 23 -14.60 -3.35 -17.41
C PRO A 23 -13.37 -2.45 -17.59
N ALA A 24 -12.72 -2.10 -16.48
CA ALA A 24 -11.58 -1.19 -16.51
C ALA A 24 -10.53 -1.54 -15.45
N ILE A 25 -9.25 -1.38 -15.82
CA ILE A 25 -8.12 -1.49 -14.91
C ILE A 25 -7.67 -0.08 -14.53
N TYR A 26 -7.86 0.28 -13.25
CA TYR A 26 -7.46 1.57 -12.72
C TYR A 26 -6.12 1.48 -12.00
N LYS A 27 -5.16 2.31 -12.41
CA LYS A 27 -3.92 2.56 -11.68
C LYS A 27 -4.09 3.83 -10.85
N SER A 28 -4.34 3.69 -9.55
CA SER A 28 -4.45 4.78 -8.58
C SER A 28 -3.10 5.07 -7.93
N ALA A 29 -2.83 6.34 -7.62
CA ALA A 29 -1.71 6.76 -6.80
C ALA A 29 -2.22 7.09 -5.40
N CYS A 30 -1.72 6.37 -4.38
CA CYS A 30 -1.98 6.67 -2.98
C CYS A 30 -0.66 6.80 -2.22
N LYS A 31 -0.70 7.59 -1.15
CA LYS A 31 0.42 7.70 -0.21
C LYS A 31 0.45 6.44 0.66
N ILE A 32 1.61 5.80 0.72
CA ILE A 32 1.82 4.61 1.53
C ILE A 32 2.42 5.02 2.87
N GLU A 33 1.78 4.60 3.96
CA GLU A 33 2.25 4.86 5.33
C GLU A 33 2.93 3.61 5.90
N VAL A 34 4.24 3.69 6.16
CA VAL A 34 5.08 2.51 6.49
C VAL A 34 5.52 2.43 7.96
N LYS A 35 4.79 3.06 8.89
CA LYS A 35 5.21 3.13 10.30
C LYS A 35 5.36 1.75 10.95
N HIS A 36 4.36 0.88 10.77
CA HIS A 36 4.26 -0.42 11.43
C HIS A 36 4.45 -1.59 10.45
N PHE A 37 5.42 -1.49 9.55
CA PHE A 37 5.72 -2.56 8.62
C PHE A 37 6.11 -3.87 9.35
N PRO A 38 5.59 -5.06 8.98
CA PRO A 38 4.64 -5.40 7.90
C PRO A 38 3.16 -5.49 8.34
N PHE A 39 2.83 -5.03 9.55
CA PHE A 39 1.48 -4.99 10.11
C PHE A 39 0.80 -3.64 9.81
N ASP A 40 0.87 -3.22 8.56
CA ASP A 40 0.35 -1.94 8.09
C ASP A 40 -1.07 -2.06 7.54
N GLN A 41 -1.86 -1.00 7.76
CA GLN A 41 -3.11 -0.75 7.05
C GLN A 41 -2.88 0.44 6.13
N GLN A 42 -3.30 0.31 4.89
CA GLN A 42 -3.20 1.36 3.88
C GLN A 42 -4.59 1.88 3.55
N ASN A 43 -4.71 3.19 3.42
CA ASN A 43 -5.92 3.86 2.99
C ASN A 43 -5.66 4.53 1.64
N CYS A 44 -6.14 3.90 0.56
CA CYS A 44 -5.96 4.37 -0.80
C CYS A 44 -7.27 4.93 -1.35
N THR A 45 -7.28 6.20 -1.73
CA THR A 45 -8.48 6.86 -2.24
C THR A 45 -8.54 6.82 -3.75
N MET A 46 -9.69 6.49 -4.33
CA MET A 46 -9.96 6.62 -5.75
C MET A 46 -11.09 7.61 -5.99
N LYS A 47 -10.83 8.60 -6.85
CA LYS A 47 -11.78 9.66 -7.19
C LYS A 47 -12.37 9.45 -8.58
N PHE A 48 -13.69 9.50 -8.68
CA PHE A 48 -14.45 9.43 -9.91
C PHE A 48 -15.18 10.77 -10.11
N ARG A 49 -14.91 11.40 -11.25
CA ARG A 49 -15.52 12.67 -11.67
C ARG A 49 -15.59 12.72 -13.20
N SER A 50 -16.60 13.40 -13.74
CA SER A 50 -16.67 13.80 -15.14
C SER A 50 -15.65 14.88 -15.43
N TRP A 51 -14.78 14.67 -16.43
CA TRP A 51 -13.84 15.70 -16.86
C TRP A 51 -14.51 16.83 -17.66
N THR A 52 -15.55 16.49 -18.43
CA THR A 52 -16.17 17.40 -19.41
C THR A 52 -17.40 18.14 -18.92
N TYR A 53 -18.10 17.59 -17.93
CA TYR A 53 -19.38 18.10 -17.44
C TYR A 53 -19.26 18.45 -15.96
N ASP A 54 -19.90 19.54 -15.57
CA ASP A 54 -20.01 19.97 -14.20
C ASP A 54 -21.38 19.63 -13.60
N ARG A 55 -21.54 19.87 -12.30
CA ARG A 55 -22.77 19.54 -11.54
C ARG A 55 -24.05 20.11 -12.15
N THR A 56 -23.96 21.25 -12.84
CA THR A 56 -25.13 21.91 -13.46
C THR A 56 -25.73 21.10 -14.60
N GLU A 57 -24.97 20.19 -15.21
CA GLU A 57 -25.38 19.37 -16.34
C GLU A 57 -25.60 17.91 -15.94
N ILE A 58 -24.75 17.38 -15.05
CA ILE A 58 -24.81 16.00 -14.59
C ILE A 58 -24.63 15.95 -13.06
N ASP A 59 -25.54 15.26 -12.37
CA ASP A 59 -25.39 14.95 -10.95
C ASP A 59 -25.02 13.47 -10.75
N LEU A 60 -23.96 13.25 -9.97
CA LEU A 60 -23.44 11.92 -9.65
C LEU A 60 -24.00 11.45 -8.31
N VAL A 61 -24.66 10.28 -8.33
CA VAL A 61 -25.30 9.68 -7.15
C VAL A 61 -24.76 8.28 -6.92
N LEU A 62 -24.42 7.96 -5.66
CA LEU A 62 -24.03 6.59 -5.28
C LEU A 62 -25.28 5.72 -5.14
N LYS A 63 -25.26 4.53 -5.77
CA LYS A 63 -26.31 3.52 -5.57
C LYS A 63 -26.22 2.85 -4.20
N SER A 64 -25.01 2.72 -3.66
CA SER A 64 -24.69 2.09 -2.38
C SER A 64 -23.54 2.86 -1.75
N GLU A 65 -23.54 2.99 -0.42
CA GLU A 65 -22.44 3.58 0.34
C GLU A 65 -21.22 2.65 0.42
N VAL A 66 -21.38 1.37 0.10
CA VAL A 66 -20.30 0.37 0.10
C VAL A 66 -20.17 -0.24 -1.29
N ALA A 67 -18.93 -0.36 -1.76
CA ALA A 67 -18.64 -1.04 -3.03
C ALA A 67 -18.98 -2.54 -2.93
N SER A 68 -19.61 -3.10 -3.95
CA SER A 68 -19.93 -4.52 -4.01
C SER A 68 -18.65 -5.36 -4.19
N LEU A 69 -18.61 -6.49 -3.49
CA LEU A 69 -17.51 -7.47 -3.52
C LEU A 69 -17.93 -8.83 -4.09
N ASP A 70 -19.09 -8.88 -4.77
CA ASP A 70 -19.72 -10.14 -5.18
C ASP A 70 -18.84 -10.97 -6.13
N ASP A 71 -18.15 -10.31 -7.06
CA ASP A 71 -17.21 -10.93 -8.01
C ASP A 71 -15.74 -10.77 -7.57
N PHE A 72 -15.47 -10.53 -6.29
CA PHE A 72 -14.11 -10.32 -5.80
C PHE A 72 -13.38 -11.65 -5.56
N THR A 73 -12.28 -11.85 -6.28
CA THR A 73 -11.33 -12.94 -5.99
C THR A 73 -10.36 -12.51 -4.90
N PRO A 74 -10.21 -13.27 -3.80
CA PRO A 74 -9.38 -12.86 -2.67
C PRO A 74 -7.90 -12.75 -3.05
N SER A 75 -7.29 -11.63 -2.66
CA SER A 75 -5.87 -11.37 -2.89
C SER A 75 -4.96 -12.18 -1.96
N GLY A 76 -3.84 -12.67 -2.50
CA GLY A 76 -2.86 -13.46 -1.75
C GLY A 76 -2.04 -12.65 -0.73
N GLU A 77 -1.74 -11.39 -1.03
CA GLU A 77 -0.90 -10.52 -0.21
C GLU A 77 -1.70 -9.53 0.65
N TRP A 78 -2.87 -9.10 0.15
CA TRP A 78 -3.68 -8.05 0.76
C TRP A 78 -5.05 -8.59 1.16
N ASP A 79 -5.58 -8.05 2.24
CA ASP A 79 -6.93 -8.30 2.72
C ASP A 79 -7.74 -7.00 2.70
N ILE A 80 -8.99 -7.07 2.25
CA ILE A 80 -9.85 -5.89 2.17
C ILE A 80 -10.59 -5.77 3.50
N VAL A 81 -10.38 -4.66 4.21
CA VAL A 81 -11.04 -4.41 5.50
C VAL A 81 -12.36 -3.67 5.28
N ALA A 82 -12.35 -2.61 4.49
CA ALA A 82 -13.54 -1.81 4.20
C ALA A 82 -13.40 -1.04 2.89
N LEU A 83 -14.55 -0.77 2.26
CA LEU A 83 -14.67 -0.05 0.98
C LEU A 83 -15.82 0.98 1.00
N PRO A 84 -15.79 1.99 1.89
CA PRO A 84 -16.79 3.03 1.89
C PRO A 84 -16.63 3.97 0.68
N GLY A 85 -17.77 4.33 0.09
CA GLY A 85 -17.92 5.35 -0.94
C GLY A 85 -18.55 6.61 -0.34
N ARG A 86 -18.00 7.78 -0.68
CA ARG A 86 -18.48 9.08 -0.21
C ARG A 86 -18.67 10.01 -1.41
N ARG A 87 -19.78 10.74 -1.43
CA ARG A 87 -19.99 11.88 -2.33
C ARG A 87 -19.44 13.11 -1.66
N ASN A 88 -18.47 13.75 -2.30
CA ASN A 88 -17.89 14.99 -1.82
C ASN A 88 -18.39 16.14 -2.70
N GLU A 89 -18.75 17.23 -2.04
CA GLU A 89 -19.20 18.47 -2.68
C GLU A 89 -18.43 19.60 -2.03
N ASN A 90 -17.77 20.42 -2.85
CA ASN A 90 -16.95 21.50 -2.31
C ASN A 90 -17.85 22.73 -2.04
N PRO A 91 -17.92 23.26 -0.80
CA PRO A 91 -18.73 24.44 -0.51
C PRO A 91 -18.21 25.72 -1.21
N ASP A 92 -16.91 25.81 -1.44
CA ASP A 92 -16.29 26.97 -2.09
C ASP A 92 -16.49 26.96 -3.62
N ASP A 93 -16.65 25.78 -4.20
CA ASP A 93 -16.92 25.59 -5.62
C ASP A 93 -18.12 24.67 -5.80
N SER A 94 -19.30 25.28 -5.87
CA SER A 94 -20.58 24.59 -6.00
C SER A 94 -20.72 23.71 -7.26
N THR A 95 -19.81 23.84 -8.23
CA THR A 95 -19.76 23.04 -9.46
C THR A 95 -18.93 21.76 -9.30
N TYR A 96 -18.10 21.69 -8.25
CA TYR A 96 -17.23 20.55 -7.99
C TYR A 96 -17.97 19.42 -7.25
N VAL A 97 -18.19 18.32 -7.97
CA VAL A 97 -18.72 17.07 -7.40
C VAL A 97 -17.80 15.91 -7.79
N ASP A 98 -17.36 15.14 -6.80
CA ASP A 98 -16.61 13.91 -6.98
C ASP A 98 -17.15 12.80 -6.08
N ILE A 99 -17.10 11.56 -6.61
CA ILE A 99 -17.33 10.36 -5.81
C ILE A 99 -15.97 9.80 -5.44
N THR A 100 -15.70 9.68 -4.15
CA THR A 100 -14.46 9.10 -3.63
C THR A 100 -14.74 7.76 -2.97
N TYR A 101 -14.03 6.73 -3.38
CA TYR A 101 -14.00 5.44 -2.69
C TYR A 101 -12.70 5.29 -1.93
N ASP A 102 -12.81 4.95 -0.65
CA ASP A 102 -11.66 4.74 0.23
C ASP A 102 -11.40 3.24 0.35
N PHE A 103 -10.23 2.79 -0.13
CA PHE A 103 -9.79 1.40 -0.08
C PHE A 103 -8.95 1.19 1.17
N ILE A 104 -9.56 0.62 2.21
CA ILE A 104 -8.88 0.25 3.44
C ILE A 104 -8.42 -1.20 3.31
N ILE A 105 -7.12 -1.36 3.02
CA ILE A 105 -6.49 -2.66 2.79
C ILE A 105 -5.45 -2.96 3.88
N ARG A 106 -5.34 -4.23 4.25
CA ARG A 106 -4.38 -4.73 5.25
C ARG A 106 -3.43 -5.73 4.61
N ARG A 107 -2.13 -5.59 4.88
CA ARG A 107 -1.13 -6.55 4.40
C ARG A 107 -1.16 -7.83 5.22
N LYS A 108 -0.99 -8.98 4.56
CA LYS A 108 -0.75 -10.27 5.23
C LYS A 108 0.74 -10.38 5.60
N PRO A 109 1.11 -10.37 6.89
CA PRO A 109 2.49 -10.17 7.32
C PRO A 109 3.36 -11.43 7.20
N LEU A 110 2.76 -12.63 7.12
CA LEU A 110 3.45 -13.92 7.26
C LEU A 110 4.70 -14.07 6.38
N PHE A 111 4.60 -13.71 5.11
CA PHE A 111 5.71 -13.80 4.17
C PHE A 111 6.89 -12.88 4.58
N TYR A 112 6.59 -11.64 4.96
CA TYR A 112 7.59 -10.66 5.38
C TYR A 112 8.17 -10.98 6.77
N THR A 113 7.36 -11.50 7.69
CA THR A 113 7.84 -11.93 9.00
C THR A 113 8.88 -13.04 8.86
N ILE A 114 8.61 -14.07 8.05
CA ILE A 114 9.53 -15.20 7.88
C ILE A 114 10.80 -14.79 7.13
N ASN A 115 10.66 -14.05 6.02
CA ASN A 115 11.79 -13.78 5.13
C ASN A 115 12.60 -12.53 5.49
N LEU A 116 12.09 -11.65 6.35
CA LEU A 116 12.75 -10.37 6.70
C LEU A 116 13.03 -10.26 8.20
N ILE A 117 12.04 -10.54 9.06
CA ILE A 117 12.20 -10.38 10.51
C ILE A 117 13.12 -11.48 11.09
N ILE A 118 12.92 -12.75 10.70
CA ILE A 118 13.75 -13.86 11.22
C ILE A 118 15.24 -13.68 10.90
N PRO A 119 15.65 -13.39 9.65
CA PRO A 119 17.07 -13.15 9.35
C PRO A 119 17.65 -11.94 10.09
N CYS A 120 16.84 -10.89 10.31
CA CYS A 120 17.28 -9.71 11.06
C CYS A 120 17.59 -10.06 12.52
N ILE A 121 16.73 -10.85 13.19
CA ILE A 121 16.95 -11.33 14.55
C ILE A 121 18.18 -12.26 14.62
N LEU A 122 18.37 -13.12 13.61
CA LEU A 122 19.55 -13.98 13.53
C LEU A 122 20.83 -13.13 13.46
N ILE A 123 20.88 -12.13 12.59
CA ILE A 123 22.05 -11.26 12.41
C ILE A 123 22.33 -10.41 13.65
N THR A 124 21.30 -9.87 14.32
CA THR A 124 21.50 -9.13 15.57
C THR A 124 22.02 -10.04 16.69
N SER A 125 21.57 -11.29 16.76
CA SER A 125 22.10 -12.25 17.73
C SER A 125 23.57 -12.60 17.46
N LEU A 126 23.95 -12.79 16.19
CA LEU A 126 25.35 -13.02 15.79
C LEU A 126 26.23 -11.81 16.12
N ALA A 127 25.73 -10.58 15.97
CA ALA A 127 26.47 -9.38 16.33
C ALA A 127 26.82 -9.32 17.82
N ILE A 128 25.91 -9.74 18.71
CA ILE A 128 26.16 -9.82 20.16
C ILE A 128 27.16 -10.95 20.48
N LEU A 129 27.03 -12.09 19.80
CA LEU A 129 27.91 -13.25 19.98
C LEU A 129 29.39 -12.93 19.67
N VAL A 130 29.66 -12.07 18.69
CA VAL A 130 31.02 -11.62 18.33
C VAL A 130 31.73 -10.93 19.51
N PHE A 131 30.99 -10.25 20.39
CA PHE A 131 31.57 -9.64 21.59
C PHE A 131 31.91 -10.67 22.67
N TYR A 132 31.19 -11.79 22.72
CA TYR A 132 31.43 -12.87 23.69
C TYR A 132 32.61 -13.77 23.29
N LEU A 133 32.99 -13.80 22.01
CA LEU A 133 34.10 -14.61 21.53
C LEU A 133 35.46 -14.04 22.01
N PRO A 134 36.29 -14.85 22.70
CA PRO A 134 37.61 -14.42 23.17
C PRO A 134 38.53 -14.10 21.98
N SER A 135 39.34 -13.05 22.13
CA SER A 135 40.17 -12.49 21.04
C SER A 135 41.39 -13.32 20.67
N ASP A 136 41.65 -14.44 21.34
CA ASP A 136 42.81 -15.30 21.08
C ASP A 136 42.66 -16.09 19.76
N CYS A 137 41.46 -16.14 19.17
CA CYS A 137 41.23 -16.67 17.83
C CYS A 137 41.14 -15.52 16.81
N GLY A 138 42.01 -15.53 15.81
CA GLY A 138 42.01 -14.56 14.70
C GLY A 138 40.70 -14.50 13.87
N GLU A 139 39.78 -15.45 14.10
CA GLU A 139 38.45 -15.55 13.46
C GLU A 139 37.49 -14.42 13.83
N LYS A 140 37.76 -13.66 14.91
CA LYS A 140 36.91 -12.56 15.36
C LYS A 140 36.74 -11.46 14.29
N MET A 141 37.82 -11.16 13.55
CA MET A 141 37.80 -10.13 12.49
C MET A 141 36.96 -10.58 11.30
N THR A 142 37.08 -11.84 10.88
CA THR A 142 36.32 -12.44 9.77
C THR A 142 34.83 -12.42 10.07
N LEU A 143 34.42 -12.85 11.27
CA LEU A 143 33.02 -12.84 11.71
C LEU A 143 32.41 -11.43 11.71
N CYS A 144 33.15 -10.44 12.18
CA CYS A 144 32.69 -9.05 12.22
C CYS A 144 32.44 -8.48 10.81
N ILE A 145 33.35 -8.75 9.86
CA ILE A 145 33.21 -8.31 8.46
C ILE A 145 32.01 -9.00 7.80
N SER A 146 31.82 -10.31 8.00
CA SER A 146 30.67 -11.04 7.45
C SER A 146 29.33 -10.52 7.98
N VAL A 147 29.24 -10.20 9.28
CA VAL A 147 28.03 -9.63 9.90
C VAL A 147 27.75 -8.22 9.35
N LEU A 148 28.77 -7.37 9.20
CA LEU A 148 28.62 -6.04 8.63
C LEU A 148 28.15 -6.11 7.17
N LEU A 149 28.71 -7.01 6.36
CA LEU A 149 28.30 -7.21 4.97
C LEU A 149 26.85 -7.72 4.88
N ALA A 150 26.48 -8.69 5.72
CA ALA A 150 25.10 -9.16 5.77
C ALA A 150 24.15 -8.01 6.11
N LEU A 151 24.51 -7.19 7.09
CA LEU A 151 23.72 -6.03 7.48
C LEU A 151 23.48 -5.04 6.34
N THR A 152 24.53 -4.68 5.59
CA THR A 152 24.41 -3.72 4.48
C THR A 152 23.56 -4.29 3.36
N VAL A 153 23.71 -5.58 3.02
CA VAL A 153 22.85 -6.26 2.04
C VAL A 153 21.39 -6.25 2.48
N PHE A 154 21.09 -6.57 3.74
CA PHE A 154 19.72 -6.54 4.26
C PHE A 154 19.13 -5.13 4.26
N LEU A 155 19.90 -4.11 4.65
CA LEU A 155 19.45 -2.72 4.61
C LEU A 155 19.13 -2.26 3.18
N LEU A 156 19.99 -2.62 2.21
CA LEU A 156 19.76 -2.33 0.80
C LEU A 156 18.50 -3.02 0.27
N LEU A 157 18.29 -4.29 0.62
CA LEU A 157 17.09 -5.04 0.24
C LEU A 157 15.82 -4.37 0.78
N ILE A 158 15.81 -3.97 2.05
CA ILE A 158 14.68 -3.26 2.66
C ILE A 158 14.42 -1.92 1.95
N SER A 159 15.48 -1.15 1.64
CA SER A 159 15.35 0.14 0.94
C SER A 159 14.81 0.03 -0.48
N LYS A 160 14.88 -1.15 -1.10
CA LYS A 160 14.31 -1.42 -2.43
C LYS A 160 12.83 -1.81 -2.35
N ILE A 161 12.39 -2.41 -1.25
CA ILE A 161 11.01 -2.86 -1.03
C ILE A 161 10.14 -1.72 -0.50
N VAL A 162 10.65 -0.95 0.46
CA VAL A 162 9.93 0.20 1.03
C VAL A 162 10.03 1.36 0.02
N PRO A 163 8.91 2.03 -0.32
CA PRO A 163 8.98 3.18 -1.21
C PRO A 163 9.89 4.25 -0.59
N PRO A 164 10.63 5.03 -1.41
CA PRO A 164 11.51 6.10 -0.93
C PRO A 164 10.67 7.31 -0.48
N THR A 165 9.86 7.14 0.56
CA THR A 165 9.07 8.21 1.17
C THR A 165 9.81 8.74 2.39
N SER A 166 10.19 10.02 2.36
CA SER A 166 10.86 10.75 3.43
C SER A 166 9.97 11.08 4.64
N LEU A 167 8.71 10.62 4.65
CA LEU A 167 7.67 11.05 5.58
C LEU A 167 7.64 10.26 6.89
N ASP A 168 8.18 9.04 6.92
CA ASP A 168 8.42 8.32 8.18
C ASP A 168 9.45 7.21 7.93
N VAL A 169 10.50 7.18 8.74
CA VAL A 169 11.42 6.04 8.76
C VAL A 169 10.64 4.91 9.45
N PRO A 170 10.46 3.73 8.83
CA PRO A 170 9.80 2.61 9.49
C PRO A 170 10.48 2.35 10.83
N LEU A 171 9.71 2.04 11.89
CA LEU A 171 10.20 1.91 13.27
C LEU A 171 11.42 0.98 13.42
N VAL A 172 11.59 0.03 12.49
CA VAL A 172 12.77 -0.85 12.36
C VAL A 172 14.09 -0.07 12.18
N GLY A 173 14.06 1.15 11.65
CA GLY A 173 15.22 2.04 11.50
C GLY A 173 15.53 2.93 12.70
N ASN A 174 14.58 3.09 13.65
CA ASN A 174 14.76 3.98 14.80
C ASN A 174 15.49 3.34 15.98
N SER A 175 15.67 2.02 16.02
CA SER A 175 16.39 1.36 17.12
C SER A 175 17.92 1.36 16.98
N ARG A 176 18.51 1.98 15.95
CA ARG A 176 19.96 1.96 15.71
C ARG A 176 20.63 3.33 15.50
N ARG A 177 19.91 4.45 15.70
CA ARG A 177 20.47 5.80 15.50
C ARG A 177 20.90 6.51 16.79
N CYS A 178 20.99 5.80 17.92
CA CYS A 178 21.62 6.30 19.15
C CYS A 178 22.62 5.26 19.69
N SER A 179 23.82 5.22 19.09
CA SER A 179 25.05 4.78 19.75
C SER A 179 26.24 5.48 19.09
N SER A 180 26.36 6.77 19.35
CA SER A 180 27.59 7.56 19.21
C SER A 180 27.51 8.69 20.23
#